data_AF-A0A3D3CG82-F1
#
_entry.id   AF-A0A3D3CG82-F1
#
_cell.length_a   1.000
_cell.length_b   1.000
_cell.length_c   1.000
_cell.angle_alpha   90.00
_cell.angle_beta   90.00
_cell.angle_gamma   90.00
#
_symmetry.space_group_name_H-M   'P 1'
#
loop_
_entity.id
_entity.type
_entity.pdbx_description
1 polymer ?
#
loop_
_entity_poly.entity_id
_entity_poly.type
_entity_poly.pdbx_seq_one_letter_code
_entity_poly.pdbx_strand_id
1 'polypeptide(L)'
;VKFAWHELWSKVVHYLSKDQLMQLGEALVYASAAHKDQKRSSGDPYIVHSISVGVILADMQLDAVTLMAALLHDVLEDTETNEESIKSTFGSEVATLVDGVTKLGKLPFKTFEDYQAENLRKMFVVMAKDIRVVLIKLADRLHNMRTLGALRKDKQMRIAQETLEIYAPLAHRLGIYQVKRGLEDLAFKYADPEMYYEIRRRVRKKLPAREAIVKQAMELLTARLEEEGIRCRVKGRAKHFYSIYEKMNRKQVPVEQLYDLLAIRVVVEDITTCYTVLGLVHTIWKPIPGQFDDYIANPKNNMYQSLHTT
;
A
#
# COMPACT_ATOMS: atom_id res chain seq x y z
N VAL A 1 22.05 4.15 3.00
CA VAL A 1 22.17 2.67 3.14
C VAL A 1 21.96 2.21 4.59
N LYS A 2 22.82 2.58 5.56
CA LYS A 2 22.71 2.12 6.97
C LYS A 2 21.32 2.32 7.59
N PHE A 3 20.72 3.50 7.43
CA PHE A 3 19.37 3.79 7.94
C PHE A 3 18.30 2.87 7.34
N ALA A 4 18.29 2.71 6.02
CA ALA A 4 17.33 1.84 5.34
C ALA A 4 17.47 0.38 5.78
N TRP A 5 18.71 -0.10 5.93
CA TRP A 5 18.95 -1.47 6.41
C TRP A 5 18.49 -1.66 7.85
N HIS A 6 18.78 -0.71 8.74
CA HIS A 6 18.32 -0.76 10.12
C HIS A 6 16.78 -0.80 10.20
N GLU A 7 16.09 -0.01 9.36
CA GLU A 7 14.64 -0.04 9.28
C GLU A 7 14.12 -1.42 8.87
N LEU A 8 14.67 -2.02 7.81
CA LEU A 8 14.30 -3.37 7.39
C LEU A 8 14.56 -4.39 8.51
N TRP A 9 15.77 -4.38 9.06
CA TRP A 9 16.21 -5.31 10.10
C TRP A 9 15.31 -5.26 11.34
N SER A 10 14.95 -4.05 11.78
CA SER A 10 14.08 -3.84 12.93
C SER A 10 12.68 -4.45 12.77
N LYS A 11 12.21 -4.65 11.53
CA LYS A 11 10.91 -5.27 11.24
C LYS A 11 11.03 -6.78 11.17
N VAL A 12 12.01 -7.28 10.42
CA VAL A 12 12.14 -8.70 10.11
C VAL A 12 12.58 -9.55 11.30
N VAL A 13 13.33 -8.97 12.25
CA VAL A 13 13.80 -9.68 13.45
C VAL A 13 12.66 -10.18 14.34
N HIS A 14 11.46 -9.60 14.22
CA HIS A 14 10.31 -9.98 15.04
C HIS A 14 9.60 -11.23 14.55
N TYR A 15 9.84 -11.69 13.32
CA TYR A 15 9.07 -12.79 12.74
C TYR A 15 9.88 -13.77 11.87
N LEU A 16 11.13 -13.47 11.51
CA LEU A 16 12.02 -14.40 10.81
C LEU A 16 12.95 -15.15 11.77
N SER A 17 13.32 -16.38 11.39
CA SER A 17 14.33 -17.16 12.12
C SER A 17 15.74 -16.60 11.91
N LYS A 18 16.69 -16.99 12.78
CA LYS A 18 18.10 -16.59 12.67
C LYS A 18 18.71 -16.97 11.31
N ASP A 19 18.39 -18.16 10.81
CA ASP A 19 18.91 -18.65 9.52
C ASP A 19 18.34 -17.84 8.35
N GLN A 20 17.04 -17.52 8.39
CA GLN A 20 16.40 -16.65 7.40
C GLN A 20 16.98 -15.24 7.41
N LEU A 21 17.30 -14.69 8.59
CA LEU A 21 17.96 -13.39 8.72
C LEU A 21 19.38 -13.40 8.14
N MET A 22 20.12 -14.50 8.29
CA MET A 22 21.44 -14.67 7.66
C MET A 22 21.32 -14.67 6.14
N GLN A 23 20.42 -15.48 5.58
CA GLN A 23 20.16 -15.53 4.14
C GLN A 23 19.74 -14.16 3.57
N LEU A 24 18.90 -13.41 4.30
CA LEU A 24 18.52 -12.06 3.90
C LEU A 24 19.73 -11.09 3.90
N GLY A 25 20.65 -11.25 4.85
CA GLY A 25 21.91 -10.51 4.89
C GLY A 25 22.82 -10.84 3.71
N GLU A 26 22.92 -12.11 3.32
CA GLU A 26 23.67 -12.54 2.13
C GLU A 26 23.07 -11.94 0.84
N ALA A 27 21.74 -11.95 0.71
CA ALA A 27 21.05 -11.32 -0.42
C ALA A 27 21.32 -9.82 -0.49
N LEU A 28 21.37 -9.12 0.66
CA LEU A 28 21.73 -7.70 0.71
C LEU A 28 23.16 -7.47 0.20
N VAL A 29 24.12 -8.26 0.67
CA VAL A 29 25.54 -8.11 0.27
C VAL A 29 25.66 -8.35 -1.23
N TYR A 30 24.99 -9.38 -1.74
CA TYR A 30 24.96 -9.70 -3.17
C TYR A 30 24.36 -8.54 -3.99
N ALA A 31 23.17 -8.05 -3.62
CA ALA A 31 22.54 -6.91 -4.30
C ALA A 31 23.41 -5.64 -4.23
N SER A 32 24.06 -5.40 -3.09
CA SER A 32 24.95 -4.24 -2.91
C SER A 32 26.21 -4.34 -3.76
N ALA A 33 26.72 -5.55 -4.00
CA ALA A 33 27.86 -5.78 -4.88
C ALA A 33 27.46 -5.61 -6.35
N ALA A 34 26.31 -6.17 -6.75
CA ALA A 34 25.80 -6.06 -8.12
C ALA A 34 25.52 -4.60 -8.52
N HIS A 35 24.93 -3.82 -7.61
CA HIS A 35 24.59 -2.41 -7.85
C HIS A 35 25.65 -1.40 -7.37
N LYS A 36 26.90 -1.83 -7.14
CA LYS A 36 27.94 -1.03 -6.46
C LYS A 36 28.14 0.37 -7.06
N ASP A 37 28.21 0.46 -8.38
CA ASP A 37 28.46 1.71 -9.11
C ASP A 37 27.17 2.38 -9.61
N GLN A 38 26.01 1.76 -9.36
CA GLN A 38 24.73 2.25 -9.82
C GLN A 38 24.12 3.26 -8.84
N LYS A 39 23.63 4.37 -9.40
CA LYS A 39 22.91 5.42 -8.67
C LYS A 39 21.53 5.65 -9.27
N ARG A 40 20.57 6.01 -8.43
CA ARG A 40 19.23 6.45 -8.85
C ARG A 40 19.30 7.85 -9.43
N SER A 41 18.26 8.27 -10.14
CA SER A 41 18.11 9.66 -10.62
C SER A 41 18.08 10.70 -9.50
N SER A 42 17.80 10.30 -8.25
CA SER A 42 17.91 11.15 -7.06
C SER A 42 19.36 11.39 -6.59
N GLY A 43 20.32 10.60 -7.09
CA GLY A 43 21.71 10.59 -6.65
C GLY A 43 22.02 9.54 -5.57
N ASP A 44 21.00 8.91 -4.98
CA ASP A 44 21.18 7.86 -3.96
C ASP A 44 21.76 6.56 -4.55
N PRO A 45 22.54 5.79 -3.77
CA PRO A 45 22.97 4.44 -4.17
C PRO A 45 21.75 3.55 -4.47
N TYR A 46 21.81 2.78 -5.56
CA TYR A 46 20.67 1.98 -6.02
C TYR A 46 20.17 1.00 -4.96
N ILE A 47 21.08 0.39 -4.18
CA ILE A 47 20.73 -0.53 -3.09
C ILE A 47 19.72 0.04 -2.07
N VAL A 48 19.67 1.37 -1.90
CA VAL A 48 18.67 2.02 -1.02
C VAL A 48 17.25 1.74 -1.52
N HIS A 49 17.04 1.71 -2.84
CA HIS A 49 15.76 1.34 -3.43
C HIS A 49 15.40 -0.10 -3.08
N SER A 50 16.27 -1.07 -3.35
CA SER A 50 15.99 -2.48 -3.11
C SER A 50 15.67 -2.74 -1.63
N ILE A 51 16.43 -2.13 -0.71
CA ILE A 51 16.14 -2.21 0.74
C ILE A 51 14.75 -1.63 1.04
N SER A 52 14.41 -0.47 0.48
CA SER A 52 13.13 0.19 0.73
C SER A 52 11.93 -0.59 0.18
N VAL A 53 12.10 -1.33 -0.92
CA VAL A 53 11.10 -2.29 -1.41
C VAL A 53 10.93 -3.42 -0.38
N GLY A 54 12.03 -3.97 0.14
CA GLY A 54 12.01 -4.95 1.22
C GLY A 54 11.30 -4.43 2.48
N VAL A 55 11.50 -3.16 2.86
CA VAL A 55 10.82 -2.54 4.02
C VAL A 55 9.30 -2.54 3.84
N ILE A 56 8.81 -2.19 2.65
CA ILE A 56 7.37 -2.16 2.35
C ILE A 56 6.76 -3.57 2.48
N LEU A 57 7.48 -4.60 2.05
CA LEU A 57 7.03 -5.99 2.14
C LEU A 57 7.14 -6.55 3.57
N ALA A 58 8.13 -6.13 4.34
CA ALA A 58 8.29 -6.48 5.75
C ALA A 58 7.17 -5.91 6.61
N ASP A 59 6.58 -4.75 6.26
CA ASP A 59 5.36 -4.23 6.90
C ASP A 59 4.15 -5.15 6.73
N MET A 60 4.16 -6.01 5.70
CA MET A 60 3.15 -7.04 5.46
C MET A 60 3.54 -8.41 6.04
N GLN A 61 4.67 -8.49 6.73
CA GLN A 61 5.23 -9.72 7.31
C GLN A 61 5.41 -10.86 6.30
N LEU A 62 5.83 -10.54 5.07
CA LEU A 62 6.11 -11.57 4.05
C LEU A 62 7.35 -12.39 4.40
N ASP A 63 7.36 -13.61 3.88
CA ASP A 63 8.40 -14.61 4.12
C ASP A 63 9.79 -14.20 3.59
N ALA A 64 10.81 -14.88 4.10
CA ALA A 64 12.21 -14.59 3.77
C ALA A 64 12.52 -14.70 2.28
N VAL A 65 11.90 -15.65 1.56
CA VAL A 65 12.12 -15.85 0.12
C VAL A 65 11.60 -14.64 -0.66
N THR A 66 10.42 -14.14 -0.32
CA THR A 66 9.89 -12.89 -0.90
C THR A 66 10.78 -11.69 -0.64
N LEU A 67 11.30 -11.56 0.58
CA LEU A 67 12.17 -10.42 0.94
C LEU A 67 13.53 -10.49 0.23
N MET A 68 14.12 -11.68 0.11
CA MET A 68 15.35 -11.87 -0.68
C MET A 68 15.10 -11.52 -2.16
N ALA A 69 14.01 -12.00 -2.74
CA ALA A 69 13.64 -11.66 -4.11
C ALA A 69 13.42 -10.14 -4.28
N ALA A 70 12.87 -9.45 -3.29
CA ALA A 70 12.72 -8.00 -3.30
C ALA A 70 14.05 -7.24 -3.26
N LEU A 71 15.06 -7.74 -2.52
CA LEU A 71 16.40 -7.15 -2.53
C LEU A 71 17.09 -7.35 -3.88
N LEU A 72 16.78 -8.44 -4.58
CA LEU A 72 17.41 -8.86 -5.83
C LEU A 72 16.61 -8.47 -7.10
N HIS A 73 15.44 -7.85 -6.95
CA HIS A 73 14.43 -7.79 -8.01
C HIS A 73 14.88 -7.12 -9.33
N ASP A 74 15.80 -6.14 -9.26
CA ASP A 74 16.34 -5.43 -10.42
C ASP A 74 17.74 -5.91 -10.82
N VAL A 75 18.31 -6.89 -10.09
CA VAL A 75 19.69 -7.35 -10.34
C VAL A 75 19.81 -8.01 -11.71
N LEU A 76 18.78 -8.72 -12.18
CA LEU A 76 18.77 -9.32 -13.52
C LEU A 76 18.52 -8.31 -14.66
N GLU A 77 17.95 -7.14 -14.36
CA GLU A 77 17.64 -6.13 -15.38
C GLU A 77 18.76 -5.12 -15.54
N ASP A 78 19.37 -4.68 -14.43
CA ASP A 78 20.27 -3.54 -14.39
C ASP A 78 21.76 -3.91 -14.27
N THR A 79 22.09 -5.20 -14.14
CA THR A 79 23.47 -5.66 -13.93
C THR A 79 23.83 -6.85 -14.84
N GLU A 80 25.11 -7.23 -14.88
CA GLU A 80 25.60 -8.39 -15.65
C GLU A 80 25.29 -9.75 -14.98
N THR A 81 24.38 -9.77 -14.00
CA THR A 81 24.06 -10.96 -13.22
C THR A 81 23.16 -11.92 -14.01
N ASN A 82 23.46 -13.21 -13.92
CA ASN A 82 22.68 -14.28 -14.55
C ASN A 82 21.72 -14.96 -13.56
N GLU A 83 20.57 -15.41 -14.06
CA GLU A 83 19.55 -16.16 -13.28
C GLU A 83 20.15 -17.41 -12.61
N GLU A 84 21.06 -18.10 -13.29
CA GLU A 84 21.74 -19.29 -12.75
C GLU A 84 22.55 -19.00 -11.48
N SER A 85 23.15 -17.81 -11.37
CA SER A 85 23.90 -17.38 -10.19
C SER A 85 22.97 -17.15 -8.99
N ILE A 86 21.81 -16.55 -9.23
CA ILE A 86 20.79 -16.37 -8.18
C ILE A 86 20.27 -17.73 -7.74
N LYS A 87 20.01 -18.64 -8.69
CA LYS A 87 19.51 -19.98 -8.41
C LYS A 87 20.50 -20.83 -7.61
N SER A 88 21.80 -20.76 -7.92
CA SER A 88 22.82 -21.51 -7.18
C SER A 88 23.07 -20.96 -5.78
N THR A 89 22.93 -19.65 -5.58
CA THR A 89 23.21 -18.99 -4.30
C THR A 89 22.00 -18.99 -3.36
N PHE A 90 20.82 -18.67 -3.88
CA PHE A 90 19.60 -18.42 -3.08
C PHE A 90 18.47 -19.42 -3.34
N GLY A 91 18.66 -20.36 -4.27
CA GLY A 91 17.70 -21.40 -4.61
C GLY A 91 16.76 -21.03 -5.76
N SER A 92 16.04 -22.06 -6.25
CA SER A 92 15.13 -21.94 -7.40
C SER A 92 13.94 -21.03 -7.15
N GLU A 93 13.44 -20.98 -5.93
CA GLU A 93 12.26 -20.20 -5.58
C GLU A 93 12.53 -18.70 -5.68
N VAL A 94 13.64 -18.23 -5.10
CA VAL A 94 14.10 -16.83 -5.20
C VAL A 94 14.34 -16.46 -6.67
N ALA A 95 15.05 -17.30 -7.43
CA ALA A 95 15.31 -17.05 -8.85
C ALA A 95 14.02 -16.92 -9.66
N THR A 96 13.03 -17.79 -9.41
CA THR A 96 11.72 -17.74 -10.08
C THR A 96 10.98 -16.45 -9.79
N LEU A 97 11.03 -15.95 -8.55
CA LEU A 97 10.40 -14.68 -8.18
C LEU A 97 11.09 -13.50 -8.87
N VAL A 98 12.43 -13.44 -8.85
CA VAL A 98 13.20 -12.35 -9.46
C VAL A 98 12.99 -12.31 -10.98
N ASP A 99 13.04 -13.45 -11.65
CA ASP A 99 12.72 -13.58 -13.08
C ASP A 99 11.27 -13.15 -13.37
N GLY A 100 10.31 -13.59 -12.53
CA GLY A 100 8.91 -13.20 -12.64
C GLY A 100 8.70 -11.68 -12.56
N VAL A 101 9.40 -11.00 -11.64
CA VAL A 101 9.33 -9.54 -11.49
C VAL A 101 9.94 -8.83 -12.70
N THR A 102 11.10 -9.29 -13.17
CA THR A 102 11.81 -8.75 -14.35
C THR A 102 10.94 -8.86 -15.61
N LYS A 103 10.34 -10.04 -15.84
CA LYS A 103 9.45 -10.28 -16.99
C LYS A 103 8.20 -9.42 -16.94
N LEU A 104 7.62 -9.23 -15.75
CA LEU A 104 6.46 -8.35 -15.55
C LEU A 104 6.79 -6.89 -15.89
N GLY A 105 8.03 -6.45 -15.65
CA GLY A 105 8.52 -5.12 -16.03
C GLY A 105 8.66 -4.89 -17.53
N LYS A 106 9.02 -5.94 -18.29
CA LYS A 106 9.29 -5.88 -19.74
C LYS A 106 8.05 -6.00 -20.64
N LEU A 107 6.86 -6.22 -20.07
CA LEU A 107 5.64 -6.31 -20.87
C LEU A 107 5.33 -4.95 -21.55
N PRO A 108 5.21 -4.91 -22.89
CA PRO A 108 5.03 -3.65 -23.60
C PRO A 108 3.63 -3.09 -23.34
N PHE A 109 3.55 -1.98 -22.61
CA PHE A 109 2.31 -1.22 -22.43
C PHE A 109 2.05 -0.41 -23.71
N LYS A 110 1.37 -1.00 -24.68
CA LYS A 110 1.23 -0.41 -26.02
C LYS A 110 0.25 0.76 -26.14
N THR A 111 -0.78 0.87 -25.29
CA THR A 111 -1.72 2.02 -25.26
C THR A 111 -2.71 1.85 -24.09
N PHE A 112 -3.36 2.94 -23.67
CA PHE A 112 -4.35 2.97 -22.58
C PHE A 112 -5.61 2.13 -22.86
N GLU A 113 -6.03 2.02 -24.12
CA GLU A 113 -7.26 1.30 -24.51
C GLU A 113 -7.04 -0.21 -24.64
N ASP A 114 -5.89 -0.67 -25.15
CA ASP A 114 -5.52 -2.09 -25.20
C ASP A 114 -5.17 -2.67 -23.80
N TYR A 115 -4.98 -1.79 -22.82
CA TYR A 115 -4.60 -2.14 -21.46
C TYR A 115 -5.67 -2.94 -20.70
N GLN A 116 -6.95 -2.67 -20.95
CA GLN A 116 -8.03 -3.06 -20.04
C GLN A 116 -8.33 -4.57 -20.00
N ALA A 117 -8.06 -5.33 -21.06
CA ALA A 117 -8.42 -6.73 -21.10
C ALA A 117 -7.22 -7.66 -21.20
N GLU A 118 -6.29 -7.42 -22.11
CA GLU A 118 -5.23 -8.39 -22.42
C GLU A 118 -4.02 -8.28 -21.48
N ASN A 119 -3.63 -7.06 -21.10
CA ASN A 119 -2.55 -6.84 -20.14
C ASN A 119 -2.95 -7.18 -18.71
N LEU A 120 -4.18 -6.85 -18.32
CA LEU A 120 -4.77 -7.36 -17.08
C LEU A 120 -4.79 -8.89 -17.08
N ARG A 121 -5.20 -9.54 -18.17
CA ARG A 121 -5.20 -11.01 -18.29
C ARG A 121 -3.79 -11.63 -18.22
N LYS A 122 -2.78 -11.02 -18.87
CA LYS A 122 -1.36 -11.44 -18.77
C LYS A 122 -0.80 -11.24 -17.36
N MET A 123 -1.12 -10.12 -16.70
CA MET A 123 -0.82 -9.91 -15.29
C MET A 123 -1.49 -10.98 -14.41
N PHE A 124 -2.75 -11.34 -14.67
CA PHE A 124 -3.45 -12.42 -13.95
C PHE A 124 -2.80 -13.79 -14.18
N VAL A 125 -2.22 -14.06 -15.35
CA VAL A 125 -1.46 -15.30 -15.60
C VAL A 125 -0.18 -15.35 -14.75
N VAL A 126 0.52 -14.22 -14.58
CA VAL A 126 1.69 -14.14 -13.68
C VAL A 126 1.25 -14.28 -12.22
N MET A 127 0.16 -13.62 -11.81
CA MET A 127 -0.46 -13.77 -10.49
C MET A 127 -0.91 -15.20 -10.19
N ALA A 128 -1.42 -15.91 -11.19
CA ALA A 128 -1.91 -17.29 -11.05
C ALA A 128 -0.77 -18.27 -10.74
N LYS A 129 0.48 -17.93 -11.08
CA LYS A 129 1.65 -18.74 -10.73
C LYS A 129 2.18 -18.40 -9.33
N ASP A 130 2.34 -17.11 -9.04
CA ASP A 130 2.79 -16.67 -7.71
C ASP A 130 2.40 -15.22 -7.42
N ILE A 131 1.57 -15.02 -6.40
CA ILE A 131 1.13 -13.69 -5.95
C ILE A 131 2.30 -12.84 -5.45
N ARG A 132 3.38 -13.44 -4.95
CA ARG A 132 4.54 -12.74 -4.39
C ARG A 132 5.24 -11.86 -5.43
N VAL A 133 5.26 -12.27 -6.69
CA VAL A 133 5.79 -11.46 -7.81
C VAL A 133 5.06 -10.12 -7.90
N VAL A 134 3.73 -10.12 -7.76
CA VAL A 134 2.92 -8.91 -7.83
C VAL A 134 3.08 -8.06 -6.58
N LEU A 135 3.22 -8.68 -5.39
CA LEU A 135 3.52 -7.96 -4.16
C LEU A 135 4.83 -7.18 -4.29
N ILE A 136 5.88 -7.83 -4.77
CA ILE A 136 7.19 -7.19 -5.02
C ILE A 136 7.02 -6.03 -6.01
N LYS A 137 6.29 -6.22 -7.12
CA LYS A 137 6.10 -5.15 -8.12
C LYS A 137 5.30 -3.97 -7.59
N LEU A 138 4.30 -4.21 -6.74
CA LEU A 138 3.52 -3.16 -6.09
C LEU A 138 4.38 -2.37 -5.09
N ALA A 139 5.26 -3.04 -4.34
CA ALA A 139 6.20 -2.41 -3.43
C ALA A 139 7.26 -1.59 -4.18
N ASP A 140 7.81 -2.13 -5.27
CA ASP A 140 8.69 -1.42 -6.22
C ASP A 140 8.01 -0.14 -6.72
N ARG A 141 6.80 -0.27 -7.30
CA ARG A 141 6.04 0.88 -7.79
C ARG A 141 5.77 1.91 -6.69
N LEU A 142 5.42 1.49 -5.48
CA LEU A 142 5.20 2.40 -4.37
C LEU A 142 6.47 3.18 -3.99
N HIS A 143 7.62 2.53 -3.96
CA HIS A 143 8.88 3.22 -3.71
C HIS A 143 9.27 4.17 -4.85
N ASN A 144 9.03 3.77 -6.11
CA ASN A 144 9.24 4.64 -7.27
C ASN A 144 8.37 5.89 -7.19
N MET A 145 7.12 5.76 -6.76
CA MET A 145 6.23 6.90 -6.55
C MET A 145 6.70 7.84 -5.42
N ARG A 146 7.34 7.30 -4.37
CA ARG A 146 7.93 8.11 -3.28
C ARG A 146 9.13 8.93 -3.77
N THR A 147 9.88 8.42 -4.73
CA THR A 147 11.11 9.03 -5.26
C THR A 147 10.92 9.72 -6.63
N LEU A 148 9.67 9.84 -7.09
CA LEU A 148 9.32 10.30 -8.44
C LEU A 148 9.77 11.73 -8.77
N GLY A 149 9.92 12.57 -7.74
CA GLY A 149 10.23 14.00 -7.89
C GLY A 149 11.56 14.31 -8.60
N ALA A 150 12.48 13.36 -8.64
CA ALA A 150 13.77 13.51 -9.34
C ALA A 150 13.67 13.38 -10.87
N LEU A 151 12.52 12.90 -11.40
CA LEU A 151 12.33 12.68 -12.83
C LEU A 151 11.79 13.94 -13.54
N ARG A 152 11.88 13.97 -14.87
CA ARG A 152 11.25 15.02 -15.69
C ARG A 152 9.72 14.94 -15.61
N LYS A 153 9.03 16.08 -15.73
CA LYS A 153 7.57 16.20 -15.57
C LYS A 153 6.75 15.26 -16.46
N ASP A 154 7.16 15.08 -17.71
CA ASP A 154 6.53 14.15 -18.66
C ASP A 154 6.58 12.70 -18.15
N LYS A 155 7.73 12.28 -17.62
CA LYS A 155 7.89 10.94 -17.03
C LYS A 155 7.11 10.82 -15.72
N GLN A 156 7.05 11.87 -14.90
CA GLN A 156 6.24 11.88 -13.67
C GLN A 156 4.76 11.66 -13.97
N MET A 157 4.20 12.41 -14.93
CA MET A 157 2.78 12.33 -15.28
C MET A 157 2.40 10.96 -15.83
N ARG A 158 3.21 10.42 -16.76
CA ARG A 158 3.01 9.08 -17.32
C ARG A 158 3.01 7.99 -16.24
N ILE A 159 4.01 8.00 -15.35
CA ILE A 159 4.12 7.01 -14.27
C ILE A 159 2.95 7.15 -13.27
N ALA A 160 2.49 8.38 -13.01
CA ALA A 160 1.36 8.64 -12.14
C ALA A 160 0.03 8.14 -12.72
N GLN A 161 -0.25 8.41 -14.00
CA GLN A 161 -1.42 7.89 -14.71
C GLN A 161 -1.43 6.35 -14.69
N GLU A 162 -0.32 5.75 -15.11
CA GLU A 162 -0.12 4.30 -15.05
C GLU A 162 -0.37 3.75 -13.63
N THR A 163 0.08 4.46 -12.59
CA THR A 163 -0.14 4.04 -11.21
C THR A 163 -1.62 4.05 -10.81
N LEU A 164 -2.38 5.06 -11.21
CA LEU A 164 -3.82 5.18 -10.90
C LEU A 164 -4.67 4.17 -11.68
N GLU A 165 -4.28 3.86 -12.91
CA GLU A 165 -5.07 3.02 -13.82
C GLU A 165 -4.77 1.52 -13.64
N ILE A 166 -3.53 1.20 -13.24
CA ILE A 166 -3.02 -0.17 -13.16
C ILE A 166 -2.84 -0.60 -11.70
N TYR A 167 -1.88 0.03 -11.04
CA TYR A 167 -1.28 -0.50 -9.83
C TYR A 167 -2.16 -0.27 -8.59
N ALA A 168 -2.83 0.88 -8.50
CA ALA A 168 -3.79 1.14 -7.43
C ALA A 168 -5.01 0.21 -7.50
N PRO A 169 -5.67 0.01 -8.68
CA PRO A 169 -6.72 -1.00 -8.83
C PRO A 169 -6.25 -2.42 -8.53
N LEU A 170 -5.02 -2.78 -8.91
CA LEU A 170 -4.45 -4.08 -8.59
C LEU A 170 -4.29 -4.29 -7.08
N ALA A 171 -3.69 -3.32 -6.38
CA ALA A 171 -3.57 -3.35 -4.93
C ALA A 171 -4.95 -3.41 -4.25
N HIS A 172 -5.97 -2.74 -4.83
CA HIS A 172 -7.35 -2.82 -4.35
C HIS A 172 -7.92 -4.23 -4.45
N ARG A 173 -7.74 -4.91 -5.60
CA ARG A 173 -8.22 -6.29 -5.82
C ARG A 173 -7.56 -7.28 -4.87
N LEU A 174 -6.28 -7.08 -4.55
CA LEU A 174 -5.53 -7.89 -3.60
C LEU A 174 -5.81 -7.57 -2.12
N GLY A 175 -6.66 -6.57 -1.83
CA GLY A 175 -6.99 -6.18 -0.45
C GLY A 175 -5.88 -5.41 0.27
N ILE A 176 -4.80 -5.02 -0.42
CA ILE A 176 -3.60 -4.38 0.17
C ILE A 176 -3.81 -2.87 0.27
N TYR A 177 -4.72 -2.47 1.16
CA TYR A 177 -5.22 -1.10 1.20
C TYR A 177 -4.15 -0.05 1.54
N GLN A 178 -3.12 -0.40 2.33
CA GLN A 178 -2.03 0.54 2.64
C GLN A 178 -1.22 0.90 1.40
N VAL A 179 -0.93 -0.09 0.55
CA VAL A 179 -0.22 0.13 -0.72
C VAL A 179 -1.11 0.90 -1.69
N LYS A 180 -2.37 0.48 -1.84
CA LYS A 180 -3.38 1.19 -2.66
C LYS A 180 -3.37 2.68 -2.33
N ARG A 181 -3.58 3.02 -1.06
CA ARG A 181 -3.62 4.42 -0.61
C ARG A 181 -2.34 5.17 -0.92
N GLY A 182 -1.19 4.55 -0.67
CA GLY A 182 0.11 5.16 -0.93
C GLY A 182 0.29 5.48 -2.41
N LEU A 183 -0.07 4.52 -3.27
CA LEU A 183 -0.05 4.67 -4.72
C LEU A 183 -1.00 5.78 -5.19
N GLU A 184 -2.25 5.77 -4.73
CA GLU A 184 -3.28 6.74 -5.10
C GLU A 184 -2.90 8.18 -4.72
N ASP A 185 -2.54 8.45 -3.46
CA ASP A 185 -2.23 9.81 -3.02
C ASP A 185 -0.93 10.34 -3.65
N LEU A 186 0.08 9.48 -3.83
CA LEU A 186 1.33 9.87 -4.51
C LEU A 186 1.08 10.12 -5.99
N ALA A 187 0.33 9.26 -6.67
CA ALA A 187 0.04 9.43 -8.08
C ALA A 187 -0.85 10.64 -8.33
N PHE A 188 -1.87 10.86 -7.50
CA PHE A 188 -2.73 12.03 -7.60
C PHE A 188 -1.96 13.34 -7.54
N LYS A 189 -0.96 13.44 -6.66
CA LYS A 189 -0.08 14.62 -6.56
C LYS A 189 0.61 14.98 -7.88
N TYR A 190 0.96 13.99 -8.71
CA TYR A 190 1.66 14.21 -9.98
C TYR A 190 0.74 14.21 -11.20
N ALA A 191 -0.38 13.47 -11.14
CA ALA A 191 -1.36 13.39 -12.22
C ALA A 191 -2.22 14.66 -12.30
N ASP A 192 -2.62 15.21 -11.15
CA ASP A 192 -3.39 16.45 -11.04
C ASP A 192 -2.94 17.25 -9.81
N PRO A 193 -1.79 17.97 -9.93
CA PRO A 193 -1.24 18.71 -8.81
C PRO A 193 -2.17 19.84 -8.33
N GLU A 194 -2.89 20.50 -9.23
CA GLU A 194 -3.76 21.63 -8.90
C GLU A 194 -4.88 21.17 -7.96
N MET A 195 -5.62 20.12 -8.36
CA MET A 195 -6.69 19.57 -7.55
C MET A 195 -6.17 18.95 -6.26
N TYR A 196 -5.01 18.27 -6.29
CA TYR A 196 -4.38 17.72 -5.10
C TYR A 196 -4.11 18.79 -4.03
N TYR A 197 -3.47 19.90 -4.42
CA TYR A 197 -3.15 20.99 -3.49
C TYR A 197 -4.39 21.76 -3.05
N GLU A 198 -5.39 21.89 -3.91
CA GLU A 198 -6.68 22.48 -3.56
C GLU A 198 -7.39 21.67 -2.47
N ILE A 199 -7.59 20.36 -2.69
CA ILE A 199 -8.20 19.46 -1.71
C ILE A 199 -7.39 19.49 -0.42
N ARG A 200 -6.06 19.40 -0.49
CA ARG A 200 -5.18 19.46 0.68
C ARG A 200 -5.35 20.75 1.48
N ARG A 201 -5.46 21.90 0.81
CA ARG A 201 -5.68 23.20 1.46
C ARG A 201 -7.04 23.26 2.14
N ARG A 202 -8.10 22.83 1.46
CA ARG A 202 -9.47 22.81 2.00
C ARG A 202 -9.59 21.88 3.20
N VAL A 203 -9.00 20.68 3.13
CA VAL A 203 -8.95 19.72 4.24
C VAL A 203 -8.20 20.31 5.45
N ARG A 204 -7.01 20.88 5.24
CA ARG A 204 -6.21 21.50 6.31
C ARG A 204 -6.93 22.63 7.04
N LYS A 205 -7.69 23.47 6.32
CA LYS A 205 -8.42 24.59 6.92
C LYS A 205 -9.47 24.14 7.94
N LYS A 206 -10.10 22.98 7.71
CA LYS A 206 -11.15 22.42 8.60
C LYS A 206 -10.60 21.41 9.62
N LEU A 207 -9.32 21.06 9.54
CA LEU A 207 -8.74 19.96 10.31
C LEU A 207 -8.76 20.19 11.83
N PRO A 208 -8.34 21.36 12.38
CA PRO A 208 -8.28 21.53 13.84
C PRO A 208 -9.65 21.40 14.53
N ALA A 209 -10.69 22.02 13.95
CA ALA A 209 -12.04 21.94 14.47
C ALA A 209 -12.60 20.50 14.42
N ARG A 210 -12.30 19.76 13.34
CA ARG A 210 -12.76 18.37 13.18
C ARG A 210 -11.97 17.40 14.06
N GLU A 211 -10.67 17.61 14.26
CA GLU A 211 -9.86 16.80 15.18
C GLU A 211 -10.34 16.92 16.62
N ALA A 212 -10.73 18.11 17.07
CA ALA A 212 -11.31 18.31 18.40
C ALA A 212 -12.62 17.52 18.57
N ILE A 213 -13.53 17.58 17.59
CA ILE A 213 -14.80 16.85 17.60
C ILE A 213 -14.56 15.33 17.60
N VAL A 214 -13.66 14.84 16.76
CA VAL A 214 -13.35 13.42 16.68
C VAL A 214 -12.67 12.93 17.95
N LYS A 215 -11.80 13.73 18.56
CA LYS A 215 -11.17 13.41 19.84
C LYS A 215 -12.22 13.26 20.94
N GLN A 216 -13.15 14.21 21.06
CA GLN A 216 -14.26 14.12 22.02
C GLN A 216 -15.15 12.90 21.77
N ALA A 217 -15.49 12.63 20.51
CA ALA A 217 -16.29 11.45 20.14
C ALA A 217 -15.55 10.14 20.43
N MET A 218 -14.23 10.09 20.21
CA MET A 218 -13.41 8.94 20.57
C MET A 218 -13.35 8.74 22.09
N GLU A 219 -13.13 9.79 22.87
CA GLU A 219 -13.09 9.72 24.34
C GLU A 219 -14.43 9.22 24.90
N LEU A 220 -15.55 9.75 24.41
CA LEU A 220 -16.89 9.31 24.79
C LEU A 220 -17.12 7.83 24.44
N LEU A 221 -16.77 7.41 23.22
CA LEU A 221 -16.95 6.04 22.77
C LEU A 221 -16.06 5.07 23.56
N THR A 222 -14.81 5.44 23.82
CA THR A 222 -13.87 4.63 24.61
C THR A 222 -14.38 4.44 26.03
N ALA A 223 -14.84 5.50 26.71
CA ALA A 223 -15.39 5.39 28.05
C ALA A 223 -16.60 4.44 28.11
N ARG A 224 -17.54 4.56 27.16
CA ARG A 224 -18.70 3.66 27.08
C ARG A 224 -18.33 2.21 26.78
N LEU A 225 -17.31 1.99 25.94
CA LEU A 225 -16.83 0.63 25.66
C LEU A 225 -16.12 0.01 26.88
N GLU A 226 -15.42 0.81 27.67
CA GLU A 226 -14.78 0.36 28.92
C GLU A 226 -15.81 0.04 30.01
N GLU A 227 -16.88 0.82 30.15
CA GLU A 227 -18.00 0.55 31.07
C GLU A 227 -18.66 -0.80 30.80
N GLU A 228 -18.80 -1.18 29.52
CA GLU A 228 -19.35 -2.47 29.07
C GLU A 228 -18.29 -3.61 29.09
N GLY A 229 -17.06 -3.33 29.53
CA GLY A 229 -15.98 -4.33 29.59
C GLY A 229 -15.45 -4.78 28.21
N ILE A 230 -15.69 -4.01 27.15
CA ILE A 230 -15.31 -4.37 25.77
C ILE A 230 -13.87 -3.98 25.49
N ARG A 231 -12.99 -4.99 25.32
CA ARG A 231 -11.61 -4.77 24.92
C ARG A 231 -11.52 -4.40 23.44
N CYS A 232 -11.13 -3.16 23.15
CA CYS A 232 -11.06 -2.66 21.79
C CYS A 232 -9.95 -1.63 21.58
N ARG A 233 -9.65 -1.34 20.31
CA ARG A 233 -8.76 -0.25 19.93
C ARG A 233 -9.49 0.77 19.07
N VAL A 234 -9.78 1.93 19.65
CA VAL A 234 -10.41 3.07 18.96
C VAL A 234 -9.35 3.96 18.33
N LYS A 235 -9.51 4.32 17.06
CA LYS A 235 -8.61 5.22 16.33
C LYS A 235 -9.38 6.15 15.39
N GLY A 236 -8.91 7.39 15.27
CA GLY A 236 -9.27 8.26 14.18
C GLY A 236 -8.71 7.76 12.85
N ARG A 237 -9.52 7.81 11.79
CA ARG A 237 -9.14 7.53 10.41
C ARG A 237 -9.41 8.78 9.58
N ALA A 238 -8.34 9.40 9.09
CA ALA A 238 -8.45 10.42 8.05
C ALA A 238 -8.67 9.75 6.69
N LYS A 239 -9.53 10.34 5.85
CA LYS A 239 -9.64 9.95 4.45
C LYS A 239 -8.46 10.45 3.63
N HIS A 240 -8.17 9.72 2.55
CA HIS A 240 -7.09 10.00 1.62
C HIS A 240 -7.54 10.97 0.56
N PHE A 241 -6.63 11.80 0.06
CA PHE A 241 -6.97 12.91 -0.85
C PHE A 241 -7.56 12.40 -2.15
N TYR A 242 -7.03 11.30 -2.68
CA TYR A 242 -7.58 10.70 -3.89
C TYR A 242 -9.00 10.14 -3.69
N SER A 243 -9.29 9.51 -2.55
CA SER A 243 -10.65 9.03 -2.26
C SER A 243 -11.66 10.17 -2.08
N ILE A 244 -11.21 11.34 -1.62
CA ILE A 244 -12.01 12.57 -1.56
C ILE A 244 -12.33 13.02 -2.98
N TYR A 245 -11.30 13.10 -3.84
CA TYR A 245 -11.43 13.44 -5.26
C TYR A 245 -12.40 12.50 -6.00
N GLU A 246 -12.24 11.17 -5.89
CA GLU A 246 -13.17 10.21 -6.49
C GLU A 246 -14.62 10.41 -6.00
N LYS A 247 -14.80 10.68 -4.70
CA LYS A 247 -16.14 10.91 -4.13
C LYS A 247 -16.75 12.22 -4.64
N MET A 248 -15.94 13.27 -4.82
CA MET A 248 -16.38 14.53 -5.45
C MET A 248 -16.85 14.29 -6.87
N ASN A 249 -16.04 13.62 -7.69
CA ASN A 249 -16.36 13.38 -9.10
C ASN A 249 -17.60 12.49 -9.25
N ARG A 250 -17.70 11.42 -8.45
CA ARG A 250 -18.83 10.48 -8.52
C ARG A 250 -20.14 11.09 -8.07
N LYS A 251 -20.13 11.92 -7.01
CA LYS A 251 -21.35 12.52 -6.44
C LYS A 251 -21.63 13.93 -6.97
N GLN A 252 -20.72 14.51 -7.75
CA GLN A 252 -20.74 15.91 -8.19
C GLN A 252 -20.97 16.90 -7.04
N VAL A 253 -20.40 16.62 -5.86
CA VAL A 253 -20.51 17.48 -4.67
C VAL A 253 -19.19 18.19 -4.38
N PRO A 254 -19.23 19.46 -3.93
CA PRO A 254 -18.03 20.19 -3.55
C PRO A 254 -17.43 19.62 -2.25
N VAL A 255 -16.12 19.84 -2.04
CA VAL A 255 -15.36 19.36 -0.86
C VAL A 255 -16.05 19.74 0.45
N GLU A 256 -16.70 20.90 0.51
CA GLU A 256 -17.33 21.43 1.71
C GLU A 256 -18.49 20.56 2.21
N GLN A 257 -19.20 19.90 1.29
CA GLN A 257 -20.33 19.03 1.56
C GLN A 257 -19.89 17.58 1.86
N LEU A 258 -18.60 17.29 1.79
CA LEU A 258 -18.07 16.03 2.29
C LEU A 258 -17.98 16.10 3.82
N TYR A 259 -19.10 15.74 4.46
CA TYR A 259 -19.27 15.58 5.92
C TYR A 259 -18.35 14.52 6.56
N ASP A 260 -17.45 13.95 5.79
CA ASP A 260 -16.99 12.58 5.98
C ASP A 260 -15.47 12.53 5.70
N LEU A 261 -14.70 13.46 6.27
CA LEU A 261 -13.23 13.50 6.14
C LEU A 261 -12.52 12.72 7.25
N LEU A 262 -13.16 12.62 8.42
CA LEU A 262 -12.67 11.88 9.57
C LEU A 262 -13.73 10.85 9.95
N ALA A 263 -13.28 9.63 10.18
CA ALA A 263 -14.09 8.53 10.67
C ALA A 263 -13.44 7.95 11.93
N ILE A 264 -14.22 7.29 12.78
CA ILE A 264 -13.70 6.52 13.90
C ILE A 264 -13.66 5.06 13.49
N ARG A 265 -12.55 4.39 13.77
CA ARG A 265 -12.39 2.95 13.59
C ARG A 265 -12.26 2.29 14.95
N VAL A 266 -13.10 1.31 15.21
CA VAL A 266 -12.99 0.41 16.36
C VAL A 266 -12.49 -0.93 15.86
N VAL A 267 -11.43 -1.46 16.46
CA VAL A 267 -10.90 -2.80 16.18
C VAL A 267 -11.13 -3.66 17.40
N VAL A 268 -11.73 -4.83 17.19
CA VAL A 268 -12.12 -5.80 18.22
C VAL A 268 -11.62 -7.19 17.84
N GLU A 269 -11.68 -8.14 18.78
CA GLU A 269 -11.10 -9.48 18.61
C GLU A 269 -11.99 -10.43 17.80
N ASP A 270 -13.32 -10.27 17.84
CA ASP A 270 -14.27 -11.19 17.21
C ASP A 270 -15.49 -10.49 16.56
N ILE A 271 -16.23 -11.27 15.75
CA ILE A 271 -17.39 -10.79 14.98
C ILE A 271 -18.56 -10.42 15.90
N THR A 272 -18.81 -11.19 16.97
CA THR A 272 -19.91 -10.91 17.90
C THR A 272 -19.72 -9.53 18.53
N THR A 273 -18.51 -9.25 18.98
CA THR A 273 -18.15 -7.93 19.53
C THR A 273 -18.33 -6.81 18.52
N CYS A 274 -18.15 -7.04 17.21
CA CYS A 274 -18.42 -6.02 16.18
C CYS A 274 -19.88 -5.54 16.22
N TYR A 275 -20.84 -6.46 16.34
CA TYR A 275 -22.27 -6.13 16.39
C TYR A 275 -22.67 -5.52 17.74
N THR A 276 -22.07 -5.96 18.85
CA THR A 276 -22.24 -5.32 20.16
C THR A 276 -21.80 -3.86 20.13
N VAL A 277 -20.62 -3.59 19.57
CA VAL A 277 -20.11 -2.23 19.39
C VAL A 277 -21.02 -1.39 18.50
N LEU A 278 -21.55 -1.96 17.41
CA LEU A 278 -22.52 -1.26 16.55
C LEU A 278 -23.76 -0.83 17.33
N GLY A 279 -24.34 -1.73 18.12
CA GLY A 279 -25.48 -1.44 18.98
C GLY A 279 -25.18 -0.29 19.94
N LEU A 280 -24.03 -0.34 20.63
CA LEU A 280 -23.61 0.72 21.54
C LEU A 280 -23.40 2.06 20.82
N VAL A 281 -22.80 2.06 19.63
CA VAL A 281 -22.65 3.27 18.82
C VAL A 281 -24.02 3.89 18.49
N HIS A 282 -25.03 3.07 18.17
CA HIS A 282 -26.38 3.54 17.87
C HIS A 282 -27.17 4.03 19.09
N THR A 283 -26.78 3.64 20.31
CA THR A 283 -27.36 4.22 21.55
C THR A 283 -26.73 5.56 21.89
N ILE A 284 -25.44 5.76 21.57
CA ILE A 284 -24.75 7.04 21.77
C ILE A 284 -25.17 8.07 20.72
N TRP A 285 -25.26 7.65 19.46
CA TRP A 285 -25.60 8.51 18.33
C TRP A 285 -26.69 7.89 17.45
N LYS A 286 -27.70 8.70 17.12
CA LYS A 286 -28.80 8.26 16.25
C LYS A 286 -28.26 7.96 14.84
N PRO A 287 -28.44 6.73 14.31
CA PRO A 287 -27.94 6.38 12.99
C PRO A 287 -28.71 7.09 11.88
N ILE A 288 -28.04 7.43 10.79
CA ILE A 288 -28.66 8.00 9.60
C ILE A 288 -29.27 6.87 8.75
N PRO A 289 -30.59 6.91 8.45
CA PRO A 289 -31.24 5.89 7.64
C PRO A 289 -30.55 5.69 6.28
N GLY A 290 -30.35 4.42 5.89
CA GLY A 290 -29.73 4.05 4.62
C GLY A 290 -28.22 4.28 4.54
N GLN A 291 -27.54 4.62 5.65
CA GLN A 291 -26.08 4.78 5.71
C GLN A 291 -25.40 3.72 6.61
N PHE A 292 -26.00 2.54 6.68
CA PHE A 292 -25.44 1.35 7.31
C PHE A 292 -25.10 0.31 6.24
N ASP A 293 -23.85 -0.13 6.21
CA ASP A 293 -23.38 -1.23 5.35
C ASP A 293 -22.77 -2.33 6.23
N ASP A 294 -23.27 -3.56 6.06
CA ASP A 294 -22.71 -4.76 6.70
C ASP A 294 -21.81 -5.52 5.70
N TYR A 295 -20.51 -5.21 5.73
CA TYR A 295 -19.51 -5.96 4.94
C TYR A 295 -18.98 -7.19 5.67
N ILE A 296 -19.43 -7.50 6.89
CA ILE A 296 -19.11 -8.79 7.53
C ILE A 296 -20.00 -9.87 6.91
N ALA A 297 -21.30 -9.63 6.84
CA ALA A 297 -22.28 -10.51 6.21
C ALA A 297 -22.15 -10.54 4.68
N ASN A 298 -21.82 -9.41 4.06
CA ASN A 298 -21.59 -9.31 2.62
C ASN A 298 -20.18 -8.76 2.33
N PRO A 299 -19.13 -9.60 2.44
CA PRO A 299 -17.76 -9.19 2.16
C PRO A 299 -17.62 -8.61 0.75
N LYS A 300 -16.75 -7.61 0.60
CA LYS A 300 -16.41 -7.10 -0.74
C LYS A 300 -15.62 -8.15 -1.51
N ASN A 301 -15.59 -8.03 -2.84
CA ASN A 301 -14.84 -8.92 -3.74
C ASN A 301 -13.34 -9.07 -3.40
N ASN A 302 -12.76 -8.14 -2.63
CA ASN A 302 -11.37 -8.19 -2.16
C ASN A 302 -11.25 -8.71 -0.72
N MET A 303 -12.23 -9.48 -0.24
CA MET A 303 -12.31 -10.06 1.11
C MET A 303 -12.38 -9.03 2.24
N TYR A 304 -12.65 -7.75 1.94
CA TYR A 304 -12.78 -6.71 2.96
C TYR A 304 -14.07 -6.93 3.78
N GLN A 305 -13.90 -6.96 5.10
CA GLN A 305 -14.97 -7.10 6.09
C GLN A 305 -14.91 -5.98 7.13
N SER A 306 -16.07 -5.37 7.43
CA SER A 306 -16.25 -4.31 8.43
C SER A 306 -17.74 -3.93 8.52
N LEU A 307 -18.19 -3.45 9.67
CA LEU A 307 -19.47 -2.72 9.78
C LEU A 307 -19.23 -1.23 9.55
N HIS A 308 -20.00 -0.59 8.68
CA HIS A 308 -19.95 0.85 8.44
C HIS A 308 -21.29 1.45 8.85
N THR A 309 -21.27 2.51 9.64
CA THR A 309 -22.46 3.28 10.00
C THR A 309 -22.13 4.76 10.02
N THR A 310 -23.08 5.60 9.61
CA THR A 310 -22.99 7.07 9.67
C THR A 310 -24.07 7.63 10.57
#